data_AF-A0A428CNS3-F1
#
_entry.id   AF-A0A428CNS3-F1
#
_cell.length_a   1.000
_cell.length_b   1.000
_cell.length_c   1.000
_cell.angle_alpha   90.00
_cell.angle_beta   90.00
_cell.angle_gamma   90.00
#
_symmetry.space_group_name_H-M   'P 1'
#
loop_
_entity.id
_entity.type
_entity.pdbx_description
1 polymer ?
#
loop_
_entity_poly.entity_id
_entity_poly.type
_entity_poly.pdbx_seq_one_letter_code
_entity_poly.pdbx_strand_id
1 'polypeptide(L)'
;MSDFGTTIRRLRKQKKLTQKELSDMLGIKQTTYSDWESGKTEPKINVLIRFAELYHTTTDKLLGVDFFRTEGTINSFADSNLTNLSNFSIEQMYSLKKSILIDLLRNGVEKTKELKDSLIEKYKLEKNDVDILNKIFEEVQAKYEYVENSL
;
A
#
# COMPACT_ATOMS: atom_id res chain seq x y z
N MET A 1 -4.25 4.16 -15.31
CA MET A 1 -4.67 5.49 -14.81
C MET A 1 -4.45 5.50 -13.31
N SER A 2 -3.97 6.62 -12.75
CA SER A 2 -3.77 6.77 -11.30
C SER A 2 -5.11 6.98 -10.57
N ASP A 3 -5.22 6.59 -9.30
CA ASP A 3 -6.42 6.88 -8.47
C ASP A 3 -6.32 8.25 -7.79
N PHE A 4 -5.54 9.17 -8.35
CA PHE A 4 -5.29 10.47 -7.74
C PHE A 4 -6.58 11.26 -7.51
N GLY A 5 -7.38 11.42 -8.57
CA GLY A 5 -8.62 12.18 -8.54
C GLY A 5 -9.64 11.66 -7.54
N THR A 6 -9.83 10.34 -7.49
CA THR A 6 -10.74 9.69 -6.55
C THR A 6 -10.25 9.83 -5.11
N THR A 7 -8.93 9.71 -4.89
CA THR A 7 -8.32 9.83 -3.56
C THR A 7 -8.44 11.24 -2.99
N ILE A 8 -8.07 12.28 -3.74
CA ILE A 8 -8.18 13.66 -3.24
C ILE A 8 -9.64 14.07 -3.02
N ARG A 9 -10.58 13.55 -3.83
CA ARG A 9 -12.02 13.77 -3.64
C ARG A 9 -12.51 13.18 -2.33
N ARG A 10 -12.07 11.97 -2.00
CA ARG A 10 -12.38 11.33 -0.71
C ARG A 10 -11.81 12.13 0.46
N LEU A 11 -10.52 12.50 0.40
CA LEU A 11 -9.85 13.26 1.45
C LEU A 11 -10.49 14.64 1.69
N ARG A 12 -10.86 15.35 0.61
CA ARG A 12 -11.60 16.62 0.68
C ARG A 12 -12.94 16.44 1.40
N LYS A 13 -13.72 15.42 1.01
CA LYS A 13 -15.03 15.12 1.62
C LYS A 13 -14.90 14.74 3.10
N GLN A 14 -13.85 14.02 3.49
CA GLN A 14 -13.58 13.71 4.90
C GLN A 14 -13.34 14.97 5.74
N LYS A 15 -12.69 15.98 5.17
CA LYS A 15 -12.55 17.32 5.79
C LYS A 15 -13.79 18.21 5.63
N LYS A 16 -14.87 17.71 5.02
CA LYS A 16 -16.13 18.43 4.73
C LYS A 16 -15.94 19.73 3.91
N LEU A 17 -14.92 19.78 3.06
CA LEU A 17 -14.62 20.94 2.23
C LEU A 17 -15.31 20.84 0.85
N THR A 18 -15.72 21.96 0.30
CA THR A 18 -16.11 22.11 -1.11
C THR A 18 -14.87 22.15 -2.02
N GLN A 19 -15.07 21.91 -3.33
CA GLN A 19 -13.97 22.07 -4.29
C GLN A 19 -13.42 23.50 -4.30
N LYS A 20 -14.28 24.49 -4.08
CA LYS A 20 -13.91 25.91 -4.04
C LYS A 20 -13.00 26.21 -2.85
N GLU A 21 -13.43 25.85 -1.64
CA GLU A 21 -12.64 26.07 -0.42
C GLU A 21 -11.26 25.41 -0.51
N LEU A 22 -11.18 24.15 -0.97
CA LEU A 22 -9.89 23.48 -1.08
C LEU A 22 -9.01 24.09 -2.19
N SER A 23 -9.59 24.52 -3.31
CA SER A 23 -8.84 25.22 -4.36
C SER A 23 -8.28 26.55 -3.87
N ASP A 24 -9.04 27.27 -3.03
CA ASP A 24 -8.61 28.54 -2.45
C ASP A 24 -7.46 28.33 -1.45
N MET A 25 -7.55 27.30 -0.59
CA MET A 25 -6.45 26.90 0.31
C MET A 25 -5.17 26.53 -0.45
N LEU A 26 -5.30 25.92 -1.64
CA LEU A 26 -4.16 25.50 -2.46
C LEU A 26 -3.59 26.64 -3.32
N GLY A 27 -4.32 27.75 -3.47
CA GLY A 27 -3.96 28.86 -4.35
C GLY A 27 -4.10 28.52 -5.84
N ILE A 28 -5.09 27.71 -6.21
CA ILE A 28 -5.33 27.28 -7.60
C ILE A 28 -6.76 27.59 -8.06
N LYS A 29 -7.01 27.52 -9.36
CA LYS A 29 -8.37 27.65 -9.89
C LYS A 29 -9.21 26.43 -9.49
N GLN A 30 -10.47 26.67 -9.12
CA GLN A 30 -11.44 25.59 -8.83
C GLN A 30 -11.59 24.61 -10.01
N THR A 31 -11.55 25.12 -11.24
CA THR A 31 -11.62 24.29 -12.46
C THR A 31 -10.46 23.30 -12.55
N THR A 32 -9.23 23.74 -12.22
CA THR A 32 -8.06 22.87 -12.16
C THR A 32 -8.24 21.76 -11.14
N TYR A 33 -8.74 22.10 -9.95
CA TYR A 33 -9.01 21.10 -8.92
C TYR A 33 -10.12 20.11 -9.34
N SER A 34 -11.18 20.59 -9.99
CA SER A 34 -12.26 19.74 -10.52
C SER A 34 -11.78 18.81 -11.64
N ASP A 35 -10.91 19.30 -12.53
CA ASP A 35 -10.31 18.50 -13.59
C ASP A 35 -9.44 17.36 -13.03
N TRP A 36 -8.77 17.58 -11.87
CA TRP A 36 -8.08 16.51 -11.16
C TRP A 36 -9.04 15.51 -10.52
N GLU A 37 -10.08 15.95 -9.79
CA GLU A 37 -11.05 15.04 -9.15
C GLU A 37 -11.82 14.16 -10.14
N SER A 38 -12.01 14.65 -11.36
CA SER A 38 -12.67 13.92 -12.46
C SER A 38 -11.72 13.05 -13.28
N GLY A 39 -10.40 13.12 -13.04
CA GLY A 39 -9.39 12.37 -13.80
C GLY A 39 -9.17 12.91 -15.23
N LYS A 40 -9.66 14.11 -15.54
CA LYS A 40 -9.49 14.75 -16.86
C LYS A 40 -8.05 15.21 -17.08
N THR A 41 -7.39 15.66 -16.03
CA THR A 41 -5.96 16.00 -16.05
C THR A 41 -5.27 15.47 -14.79
N GLU A 42 -3.96 15.30 -14.86
CA GLU A 42 -3.16 14.93 -13.69
C GLU A 42 -2.37 16.14 -13.14
N PRO A 43 -2.12 16.19 -11.83
CA PRO A 43 -1.28 17.21 -11.23
C PRO A 43 0.19 17.04 -11.65
N LYS A 44 0.95 18.13 -11.57
CA LYS A 44 2.42 18.04 -11.61
C LYS A 44 2.96 17.46 -10.29
N ILE A 45 4.18 16.92 -10.32
CA ILE A 45 4.81 16.28 -9.15
C ILE A 45 4.87 17.19 -7.92
N ASN A 46 5.12 18.49 -8.09
CA ASN A 46 5.16 19.47 -7.01
C ASN A 46 3.79 19.64 -6.32
N VAL A 47 2.69 19.49 -7.06
CA VAL A 47 1.34 19.50 -6.49
C VAL A 47 1.13 18.21 -5.69
N LEU A 48 1.55 17.06 -6.21
CA LEU A 48 1.46 15.78 -5.50
C LEU A 48 2.14 15.84 -4.12
N ILE A 49 3.34 16.43 -4.05
CA ILE A 49 4.08 16.66 -2.80
C ILE A 49 3.29 17.55 -1.84
N ARG A 50 2.74 18.69 -2.30
CA ARG A 50 1.91 19.57 -1.45
C ARG A 50 0.68 18.85 -0.89
N PHE A 51 0.05 17.96 -1.66
CA PHE A 51 -1.07 17.15 -1.15
C PHE A 51 -0.61 16.15 -0.10
N ALA A 52 0.55 15.51 -0.30
CA ALA A 52 1.10 14.56 0.66
C ALA A 52 1.34 15.25 2.02
N GLU A 53 1.90 16.46 2.00
CA GLU A 53 2.09 17.31 3.17
C GLU A 53 0.76 17.74 3.81
N LEU A 54 -0.18 18.28 3.03
CA LEU A 54 -1.47 18.80 3.52
C LEU A 54 -2.35 17.73 4.20
N TYR A 55 -2.22 16.48 3.75
CA TYR A 55 -3.00 15.35 4.26
C TYR A 55 -2.19 14.39 5.12
N HIS A 56 -0.93 14.72 5.45
CA HIS A 56 -0.03 13.88 6.23
C HIS A 56 -0.01 12.42 5.72
N THR A 57 0.14 12.26 4.40
CA THR A 57 0.10 10.99 3.69
C THR A 57 1.29 10.87 2.74
N THR A 58 1.46 9.72 2.08
CA THR A 58 2.46 9.53 1.03
C THR A 58 1.88 9.78 -0.35
N THR A 59 2.75 10.06 -1.33
CA THR A 59 2.39 10.15 -2.74
C THR A 59 1.81 8.83 -3.26
N ASP A 60 2.32 7.70 -2.79
CA ASP A 60 1.82 6.37 -3.15
C ASP A 60 0.35 6.21 -2.78
N LYS A 61 0.00 6.58 -1.53
CA LYS A 61 -1.39 6.59 -1.07
C LYS A 61 -2.26 7.53 -1.90
N LEU A 62 -1.75 8.70 -2.30
CA LEU A 62 -2.48 9.63 -3.16
C LEU A 62 -2.74 9.05 -4.55
N LEU A 63 -1.79 8.31 -5.11
CA LEU A 63 -1.89 7.72 -6.43
C LEU A 63 -2.69 6.39 -6.44
N GLY A 64 -3.15 5.94 -5.27
CA GLY A 64 -3.78 4.63 -5.09
C GLY A 64 -2.82 3.46 -5.24
N VAL A 65 -1.51 3.71 -5.13
CA VAL A 65 -0.51 2.66 -4.98
C VAL A 65 -0.59 2.20 -3.53
N ASP A 66 -1.56 1.33 -3.27
CA ASP A 66 -1.63 0.58 -2.03
C ASP A 66 -1.01 -0.80 -2.25
N PHE A 67 -0.23 -1.25 -1.27
CA PHE A 67 0.43 -2.56 -1.27
C PHE A 67 -0.56 -3.73 -1.48
N PHE A 68 -1.84 -3.48 -1.23
CA PHE A 68 -2.90 -4.49 -1.22
C PHE A 68 -3.91 -4.39 -2.36
N ARG A 69 -3.63 -3.67 -3.47
CA ARG A 69 -4.53 -3.69 -4.64
C ARG A 69 -4.88 -5.13 -5.02
N THR A 70 -6.15 -5.51 -4.88
CA THR A 70 -6.65 -6.89 -4.83
C THR A 70 -6.76 -7.58 -6.19
N GLU A 71 -6.22 -7.00 -7.26
CA GLU A 71 -6.27 -7.62 -8.57
C GLU A 71 -5.15 -8.67 -8.71
N GLY A 72 -5.51 -9.85 -9.24
CA GLY A 72 -4.61 -10.98 -9.50
C GLY A 72 -4.88 -12.23 -8.64
N THR A 73 -4.40 -13.38 -9.12
CA THR A 73 -4.43 -14.64 -8.37
C THR A 73 -3.54 -14.53 -7.13
N ILE A 74 -4.13 -14.69 -5.95
CA ILE A 74 -3.39 -14.71 -4.69
C ILE A 74 -2.91 -16.14 -4.47
N ASN A 75 -1.60 -16.35 -4.56
CA ASN A 75 -0.99 -17.63 -4.20
C ASN A 75 -0.94 -17.76 -2.68
N SER A 76 -1.03 -19.00 -2.19
CA SER A 76 -0.82 -19.30 -0.77
C SER A 76 0.57 -18.85 -0.31
N PHE A 77 0.70 -18.40 0.93
CA PHE A 77 2.03 -18.11 1.49
C PHE A 77 2.90 -19.36 1.50
N ALA A 78 2.31 -20.53 1.78
CA ALA A 78 3.00 -21.82 1.74
C ALA A 78 3.58 -22.19 0.36
N ASP A 79 2.99 -21.66 -0.71
CA ASP A 79 3.40 -21.91 -2.10
C ASP A 79 4.31 -20.79 -2.66
N SER A 80 4.62 -19.78 -1.84
CA SER A 80 5.47 -18.66 -2.27
C SER A 80 6.91 -19.15 -2.48
N ASN A 81 7.43 -19.01 -3.71
CA ASN A 81 8.83 -19.26 -3.99
C ASN A 81 9.66 -18.08 -3.45
N LEU A 82 10.47 -18.32 -2.41
CA LEU A 82 11.27 -17.29 -1.73
C LEU A 82 12.74 -17.26 -2.17
N THR A 83 13.10 -17.99 -3.23
CA THR A 83 14.50 -18.07 -3.68
C THR A 83 14.99 -16.72 -4.19
N ASN A 84 16.14 -16.24 -3.70
CA ASN A 84 16.77 -14.99 -4.12
C ASN A 84 15.85 -13.77 -3.89
N LEU A 85 15.39 -13.63 -2.65
CA LEU A 85 14.40 -12.63 -2.25
C LEU A 85 14.89 -11.20 -2.50
N SER A 86 16.18 -10.96 -2.31
CA SER A 86 16.87 -9.71 -2.63
C SER A 86 16.74 -9.26 -4.09
N ASN A 87 16.50 -10.18 -5.03
CA ASN A 87 16.35 -9.88 -6.45
C ASN A 87 14.88 -9.88 -6.92
N PHE A 88 13.91 -9.90 -6.01
CA PHE A 88 12.50 -9.83 -6.39
C PHE A 88 12.19 -8.55 -7.14
N SER A 89 11.47 -8.69 -8.25
CA SER A 89 10.79 -7.57 -8.88
C SER A 89 9.73 -6.98 -7.94
N ILE A 90 9.33 -5.74 -8.20
CA ILE A 90 8.28 -5.04 -7.46
C ILE A 90 6.98 -5.88 -7.39
N GLU A 91 6.59 -6.52 -8.50
CA GLU A 91 5.40 -7.37 -8.56
C GLU A 91 5.51 -8.62 -7.68
N GLN A 92 6.69 -9.26 -7.65
CA GLN A 92 6.93 -10.41 -6.76
C GLN A 92 6.88 -9.99 -5.29
N MET A 93 7.42 -8.81 -4.97
CA MET A 93 7.36 -8.25 -3.63
C MET A 93 5.92 -7.97 -3.18
N TYR A 94 5.09 -7.41 -4.06
CA TYR A 94 3.67 -7.20 -3.80
C TYR A 94 2.92 -8.54 -3.63
N SER A 95 3.20 -9.53 -4.47
CA SER A 95 2.59 -10.86 -4.37
C SER A 95 2.91 -11.54 -3.03
N LEU A 96 4.17 -11.48 -2.60
CA LEU A 96 4.60 -12.01 -1.29
C LEU A 96 3.92 -11.30 -0.11
N LYS A 97 3.88 -9.96 -0.13
CA LYS A 97 3.16 -9.19 0.90
C LYS A 97 1.69 -9.58 1.01
N LYS A 98 1.03 -9.80 -0.13
CA LYS A 98 -0.37 -10.25 -0.19
C LYS A 98 -0.55 -11.66 0.35
N SER A 99 0.32 -12.60 0.00
CA SER A 99 0.21 -13.99 0.47
C SER A 99 0.36 -14.07 2.00
N ILE A 100 1.31 -13.32 2.56
CA ILE A 100 1.49 -13.18 4.02
C ILE A 100 0.25 -12.59 4.68
N LEU A 101 -0.31 -11.49 4.14
CA LEU A 101 -1.51 -10.87 4.71
C LEU A 101 -2.70 -11.85 4.75
N ILE A 102 -2.91 -12.60 3.67
CA ILE A 102 -4.01 -13.55 3.57
C ILE A 102 -3.83 -14.72 4.54
N ASP A 103 -2.60 -15.17 4.74
CA ASP A 103 -2.31 -16.20 5.73
C ASP A 103 -2.56 -15.69 7.16
N LEU A 104 -2.13 -14.46 7.47
CA LEU A 104 -2.42 -13.80 8.75
C LEU A 104 -3.93 -13.72 9.02
N LEU A 105 -4.72 -13.29 8.02
CA LEU A 105 -6.18 -13.21 8.11
C LEU A 105 -6.85 -14.57 8.34
N ARG A 106 -6.25 -15.67 7.89
CA ARG A 106 -6.81 -17.03 7.99
C ARG A 106 -6.37 -17.76 9.25
N ASN A 107 -5.11 -17.60 9.63
CA ASN A 107 -4.43 -18.45 10.60
C ASN A 107 -3.95 -17.69 11.84
N GLY A 108 -3.93 -16.36 11.81
CA GLY A 108 -3.41 -15.51 12.88
C GLY A 108 -1.89 -15.45 12.91
N VAL A 109 -1.36 -14.52 13.71
CA VAL A 109 0.07 -14.16 13.75
C VAL A 109 0.98 -15.35 14.09
N GLU A 110 0.65 -16.13 15.11
CA GLU A 110 1.51 -17.23 15.59
C GLU A 110 1.71 -18.30 14.51
N LYS A 111 0.62 -18.79 13.90
CA LYS A 111 0.70 -19.82 12.86
C LYS A 111 1.38 -19.33 11.59
N THR A 112 1.13 -18.08 11.17
CA THR A 112 1.83 -17.54 9.99
C THR A 112 3.31 -17.34 10.27
N LYS A 113 3.70 -17.01 11.51
CA LYS A 113 5.12 -16.95 11.91
C LYS A 113 5.78 -18.32 11.84
N GLU A 114 5.14 -19.37 12.35
CA GLU A 114 5.63 -20.76 12.23
C GLU A 114 5.80 -21.19 10.76
N LEU A 115 4.84 -20.83 9.90
CA LEU A 115 4.93 -21.08 8.47
C LEU A 115 6.11 -20.32 7.83
N LYS A 116 6.28 -19.05 8.16
CA LYS A 116 7.41 -18.23 7.69
C LYS A 116 8.75 -18.88 8.08
N ASP A 117 8.89 -19.30 9.34
CA ASP A 117 10.11 -19.95 9.84
C ASP A 117 10.36 -21.30 9.11
N SER A 118 9.32 -22.09 8.87
CA SER A 118 9.40 -23.32 8.07
C SER A 118 9.82 -23.08 6.62
N LEU A 119 9.40 -21.95 6.02
CA LEU A 119 9.79 -21.57 4.65
C LEU A 119 11.25 -21.11 4.58
N ILE A 120 11.76 -20.44 5.61
CA ILE A 120 13.19 -20.08 5.72
C ILE A 120 14.06 -21.34 5.64
N GLU A 121 13.70 -22.38 6.39
CA GLU A 121 14.41 -23.67 6.38
C GLU A 121 14.28 -24.38 5.02
N LYS A 122 13.05 -24.47 4.49
CA LYS A 122 12.75 -25.14 3.21
C LYS A 122 13.58 -24.57 2.05
N TYR A 123 13.68 -23.24 1.96
CA TYR A 123 14.40 -22.55 0.88
C TYR A 123 15.86 -22.26 1.21
N LYS A 124 16.35 -22.64 2.42
CA LYS A 124 17.72 -22.39 2.88
C LYS A 124 18.14 -20.93 2.67
N LEU A 125 17.28 -20.01 3.09
CA LEU A 125 17.51 -18.59 2.85
C LEU A 125 18.79 -18.13 3.56
N GLU A 126 19.60 -17.36 2.83
CA GLU A 126 20.77 -16.71 3.40
C GLU A 126 20.34 -15.56 4.31
N LYS A 127 21.25 -15.14 5.20
CA LYS A 127 20.97 -14.11 6.21
C LYS A 127 20.29 -12.86 5.62
N ASN A 128 20.76 -12.37 4.48
CA ASN A 128 20.19 -11.19 3.83
C ASN A 128 18.72 -11.39 3.42
N ASP A 129 18.39 -12.53 2.82
CA ASP A 129 17.02 -12.85 2.42
C ASP A 129 16.12 -13.10 3.64
N VAL A 130 16.66 -13.69 4.71
CA VAL A 130 15.96 -13.82 6.00
C VAL A 130 15.61 -12.46 6.59
N ASP A 131 16.56 -11.53 6.63
CA ASP A 131 16.35 -10.18 7.14
C ASP A 131 15.28 -9.43 6.34
N ILE A 132 15.28 -9.58 5.00
CA ILE A 132 14.25 -9.01 4.12
C ILE A 132 12.88 -9.62 4.43
N LEU A 133 12.77 -10.95 4.52
CA LEU A 133 11.50 -11.63 4.81
C LEU A 133 10.93 -11.23 6.17
N ASN A 134 11.78 -11.13 7.20
CA ASN A 134 11.37 -10.69 8.52
C ASN A 134 10.83 -9.26 8.50
N LYS A 135 11.54 -8.34 7.83
CA LYS A 135 11.08 -6.95 7.69
C LYS A 135 9.75 -6.84 6.96
N ILE A 136 9.55 -7.64 5.91
CA ILE A 136 8.29 -7.70 5.17
C ILE A 136 7.17 -8.21 6.10
N PHE A 137 7.42 -9.29 6.83
CA PHE A 137 6.45 -9.88 7.75
C PHE A 137 6.03 -8.87 8.82
N GLU A 138 6.98 -8.17 9.45
CA GLU A 138 6.69 -7.11 10.44
C GLU A 138 5.84 -5.98 9.84
N GLU A 139 6.16 -5.53 8.62
CA GLU A 139 5.38 -4.48 7.95
C GLU A 139 3.93 -4.91 7.70
N VAL A 140 3.72 -6.16 7.28
CA VAL A 140 2.38 -6.70 7.01
C VAL A 140 1.62 -6.95 8.30
N GLN A 141 2.28 -7.51 9.33
CA GLN A 141 1.71 -7.75 10.66
C GLN A 141 1.22 -6.45 11.30
N ALA A 142 2.05 -5.38 11.29
CA ALA A 142 1.65 -4.10 11.87
C ALA A 142 0.39 -3.51 11.22
N LYS A 143 0.20 -3.74 9.91
CA LYS A 143 -1.02 -3.31 9.21
C LYS A 143 -2.22 -4.22 9.54
N TYR A 144 -2.01 -5.52 9.67
CA TYR A 144 -3.03 -6.47 10.11
C TYR A 144 -3.57 -6.09 11.51
N GLU A 145 -2.66 -5.88 12.47
CA GLU A 145 -3.03 -5.50 13.84
C GLU A 145 -3.71 -4.14 13.91
N TYR A 146 -3.30 -3.17 13.10
CA TYR A 146 -4.00 -1.87 13.02
C TYR A 146 -5.46 -2.05 12.60
N VAL A 147 -5.73 -2.93 11.62
CA VAL A 147 -7.10 -3.19 11.14
C VAL A 147 -7.91 -3.94 12.18
N GLU A 148 -7.37 -4.99 12.81
CA GLU A 148 -8.06 -5.72 13.89
C GLU A 148 -8.43 -4.80 15.05
N ASN A 149 -7.52 -3.94 15.49
CA ASN A 149 -7.75 -3.04 16.62
C ASN A 149 -8.67 -1.85 16.30
N SER A 150 -9.02 -1.65 15.02
CA SER A 150 -9.90 -0.55 14.57
C SER A 150 -11.36 -0.99 14.32
N LEU A 151 -11.66 -2.28 14.52
CA LEU A 151 -12.99 -2.90 14.35
C LEU A 151 -13.67 -3.13 15.71
#